data_AF-A0A6N7A7U5-F1
#
_entry.id   AF-A0A6N7A7U5-F1
#
_cell.length_a   1.000
_cell.length_b   1.000
_cell.length_c   1.000
_cell.angle_alpha   90.00
_cell.angle_beta   90.00
_cell.angle_gamma   90.00
#
_symmetry.space_group_name_H-M   'P 1'
#
loop_
_entity.id
_entity.type
_entity.pdbx_description
1 polymer ?
#
loop_
_entity_poly.entity_id
_entity_poly.type
_entity_poly.pdbx_seq_one_letter_code
_entity_poly.pdbx_strand_id
1 'polypeptide(L)' 'MQITKGTRVSEILLEYGDIADVMEIFGVQRVGRYSLRMFLAKALTVEWAARVHRVPLDEFLNILNQAIVKKQGNAQ' A
#
# COMPACT_ATOMS: atom_id res chain seq x y z
N MET A 1 -11.71 -6.48 1.11
CA MET A 1 -11.83 -5.42 0.09
C MET A 1 -11.03 -5.82 -1.15
N GLN A 2 -11.42 -5.39 -2.35
CA GLN A 2 -10.58 -5.51 -3.55
C GLN A 2 -9.91 -4.16 -3.81
N ILE A 3 -8.57 -4.12 -3.82
CA ILE A 3 -7.84 -2.89 -4.13
C ILE A 3 -7.82 -2.69 -5.65
N THR A 4 -8.17 -1.48 -6.08
CA THR A 4 -8.13 -1.06 -7.48
C THR A 4 -7.21 0.14 -7.65
N LYS A 5 -6.88 0.49 -8.90
CA LYS A 5 -6.03 1.65 -9.22
C LYS A 5 -6.56 2.99 -8.67
N GLY A 6 -7.89 3.10 -8.50
CA GLY A 6 -8.56 4.29 -7.98
C GLY A 6 -8.69 4.31 -6.46
N THR A 7 -8.39 3.20 -5.79
CA THR A 7 -8.40 3.12 -4.34
C THR A 7 -7.40 4.12 -3.77
N ARG A 8 -7.79 4.82 -2.71
CA ARG A 8 -6.88 5.73 -2.02
C ARG A 8 -5.93 4.94 -1.16
N VAL A 9 -4.65 5.31 -1.20
CA VAL A 9 -3.64 4.68 -0.34
C VAL A 9 -3.97 4.87 1.15
N SER A 10 -4.62 5.98 1.51
CA SER A 10 -5.09 6.23 2.87
C SER A 10 -6.18 5.27 3.34
N GLU A 11 -7.09 4.86 2.46
CA GLU A 11 -8.14 3.88 2.80
C GLU A 11 -7.53 2.52 3.13
N ILE A 12 -6.55 2.09 2.32
CA ILE A 12 -5.83 0.82 2.54
C ILE A 12 -5.12 0.83 3.91
N LEU A 13 -4.45 1.93 4.22
CA LEU A 13 -3.71 2.10 5.49
C LEU A 13 -4.64 2.21 6.71
N LEU A 14 -5.82 2.82 6.57
CA LEU A 14 -6.81 2.89 7.64
C LEU A 14 -7.39 1.50 7.96
N GLU A 15 -7.69 0.72 6.92
CA GLU A 15 -8.37 -0.56 7.07
C GLU A 15 -7.41 -1.70 7.44
N TYR A 16 -6.23 -1.73 6.83
CA TYR A 16 -5.26 -2.81 7.01
C TYR A 16 -4.08 -2.41 7.89
N GLY A 17 -4.04 -1.19 8.43
CA GLY A 17 -2.92 -0.73 9.26
C GLY A 17 -1.65 -0.50 8.46
N ASP A 18 -0.49 -0.61 9.11
CA ASP A 18 0.79 -0.29 8.49
C ASP A 18 1.09 -1.23 7.30
N ILE A 19 1.14 -0.67 6.08
CA ILE A 19 1.57 -1.40 4.87
C ILE A 19 3.08 -1.29 4.65
N ALA A 20 3.86 -0.93 5.68
CA ALA A 20 5.32 -0.88 5.61
C ALA A 20 5.90 -2.15 4.96
N ASP A 21 5.35 -3.33 5.28
CA ASP A 21 5.77 -4.60 4.68
C ASP A 21 5.57 -4.62 3.15
N VAL A 22 4.50 -4.00 2.64
CA VAL A 22 4.25 -3.83 1.20
C VAL A 22 5.26 -2.85 0.60
N MET A 23 5.51 -1.72 1.26
CA MET A 23 6.46 -0.72 0.75
C MET A 23 7.91 -1.27 0.73
N GLU A 24 8.26 -2.07 1.73
CA GLU A 24 9.57 -2.73 1.86
C GLU A 24 9.81 -3.74 0.73
N ILE A 25 8.77 -4.47 0.30
CA ILE A 25 8.83 -5.35 -0.89
C ILE A 25 9.24 -4.58 -2.16
N PHE A 26 8.85 -3.30 -2.28
CA PHE A 26 9.20 -2.44 -3.41
C PHE A 26 10.51 -1.67 -3.23
N GLY A 27 11.34 -2.04 -2.25
CA GLY A 27 12.63 -1.37 -1.99
C GLY A 27 12.50 0.04 -1.44
N VAL A 28 11.28 0.46 -1.05
CA VAL A 28 11.07 1.69 -0.30
C VAL A 28 11.43 1.37 1.14
N GLN A 29 12.61 1.82 1.58
CA GLN A 29 13.08 1.62 2.95
C GLN A 29 12.01 2.05 3.94
N ARG A 30 11.89 1.31 5.06
CA ARG A 30 10.96 1.59 6.15
C ARG A 30 11.16 3.02 6.64
N VAL A 31 10.37 3.92 6.09
CA VAL A 31 10.38 5.33 6.45
C VAL A 31 9.81 5.35 7.87
N GLY A 32 10.66 5.58 8.88
CA GLY A 32 10.31 5.39 10.30
C GLY A 32 8.96 6.04 10.67
N ARG A 33 8.26 5.48 11.67
CA ARG A 33 6.88 5.74 12.19
C ARG A 33 6.19 7.08 11.88
N TYR A 34 6.93 8.15 11.66
CA TYR A 34 6.48 9.49 11.28
C TYR A 34 6.22 9.73 9.78
N SER A 35 6.84 8.98 8.88
CA SER A 35 6.86 9.32 7.45
C SER A 35 5.73 8.66 6.64
N LEU A 36 5.24 7.51 7.10
CA LEU A 36 4.01 6.91 6.57
C LEU A 36 2.77 7.77 6.83
N ARG A 37 2.70 8.39 8.01
CA ARG A 37 1.61 9.31 8.38
C ARG A 37 1.61 10.59 7.55
N MET A 38 2.78 11.01 7.09
CA MET A 38 2.92 12.13 6.15
C MET A 38 2.53 11.73 4.72
N PHE A 39 2.75 10.46 4.34
CA PHE A 39 2.23 9.87 3.10
C PHE A 39 0.70 9.79 3.10
N LEU A 40 0.10 9.41 4.24
CA LEU A 40 -1.35 9.43 4.46
C LEU A 40 -1.98 10.80 4.20
N ALA A 41 -1.33 11.87 4.66
CA ALA A 41 -1.85 13.24 4.56
C ALA A 41 -1.86 13.78 3.11
N LYS A 42 -1.08 13.18 2.20
CA LYS A 42 -0.99 13.57 0.77
C LYS A 42 -1.71 12.60 -0.17
N ALA A 43 -2.52 11.67 0.35
CA ALA A 43 -3.00 10.48 -0.35
C ALA A 43 -3.66 10.75 -1.72
N LEU A 44 -2.95 10.34 -2.76
CA LEU A 44 -3.46 10.13 -4.11
C LEU A 44 -3.80 8.64 -4.30
N THR A 45 -4.27 8.28 -5.50
CA THR A 45 -4.71 6.92 -5.81
C THR A 45 -3.53 5.94 -5.92
N VAL A 46 -3.81 4.63 -5.84
CA VAL A 46 -2.84 3.55 -6.07
C VAL A 46 -2.10 3.71 -7.41
N GLU A 47 -2.79 4.16 -8.46
CA GLU A 47 -2.17 4.49 -9.76
C GLU A 47 -1.07 5.54 -9.63
N TRP A 48 -1.36 6.62 -8.90
CA TRP A 48 -0.40 7.71 -8.75
C TRP A 48 0.82 7.26 -7.94
N ALA A 49 0.61 6.48 -6.88
CA ALA A 49 1.69 5.89 -6.11
C ALA A 49 2.59 5.01 -6.98
N ALA A 50 2.01 4.12 -7.79
CA ALA A 50 2.77 3.28 -8.72
C ALA A 50 3.60 4.13 -9.70
N ARG A 51 3.02 5.20 -10.25
CA ARG A 51 3.71 6.11 -11.18
C ARG A 51 4.87 6.86 -10.53
N VAL A 52 4.69 7.43 -9.35
CA VAL A 52 5.74 8.19 -8.63
C VAL A 52 6.90 7.30 -8.23
N HIS A 53 6.61 6.07 -7.81
CA HIS A 53 7.62 5.11 -7.39
C HIS A 53 8.18 4.28 -8.55
N ARG A 54 7.74 4.54 -9.80
CA ARG A 54 8.17 3.82 -11.02
C ARG A 54 7.96 2.31 -10.93
N VAL A 55 6.83 1.90 -10.36
CA VAL A 55 6.44 0.51 -10.20
C VAL A 55 5.35 0.17 -11.23
N PRO A 56 5.39 -1.00 -11.88
CA PRO A 56 4.28 -1.43 -12.73
C PRO A 56 2.97 -1.52 -11.93
N LEU A 57 1.91 -0.89 -12.45
CA LEU A 57 0.62 -0.80 -11.75
C LEU A 57 0.01 -2.17 -11.47
N ASP A 58 0.07 -3.09 -12.43
CA ASP A 58 -0.53 -4.42 -12.30
C ASP A 58 0.18 -5.26 -11.24
N GLU A 59 1.51 -5.16 -11.18
CA GLU A 59 2.32 -5.82 -10.15
C GLU A 59 2.05 -5.23 -8.77
N PHE A 60 1.93 -3.90 -8.68
CA PHE A 60 1.58 -3.21 -7.45
C PHE A 60 0.20 -3.62 -6.92
N LEU A 61 -0.79 -3.69 -7.81
CA LEU A 61 -2.14 -4.17 -7.47
C LEU A 61 -2.14 -5.63 -7.03
N ASN A 62 -1.36 -6.49 -7.70
CA ASN A 62 -1.29 -7.90 -7.34
C ASN A 62 -0.71 -8.08 -5.92
N ILE A 63 0.41 -7.41 -5.63
CA ILE A 63 1.06 -7.48 -4.32
C ILE A 63 0.14 -6.93 -3.22
N LEU A 64 -0.54 -5.81 -3.46
CA LEU A 64 -1.51 -5.23 -2.52
C LEU A 64 -2.66 -6.20 -2.21
N ASN A 65 -3.25 -6.82 -3.24
CA ASN A 65 -4.34 -7.77 -3.05
C ASN A 65 -3.85 -9.05 -2.35
N GLN A 66 -2.66 -9.55 -2.67
CA GLN A 66 -2.05 -10.69 -1.97
C GLN A 66 -1.77 -10.40 -0.50
N ALA A 67 -1.27 -9.20 -0.18
CA ALA A 67 -1.02 -8.77 1.19
C ALA A 67 -2.31 -8.73 2.03
N ILE A 68 -3.42 -8.23 1.44
CA ILE A 68 -4.75 -8.28 2.07
C ILE A 68 -5.18 -9.73 2.33
N VAL A 69 -5.09 -10.60 1.32
CA VAL A 69 -5.49 -12.02 1.46
C VAL A 69 -4.68 -12.68 2.58
N LYS A 70 -3.36 -12.45 2.62
CA LYS A 70 -2.49 -12.99 3.67
C LYS A 70 -2.84 -12.44 5.06
N LYS A 71 -3.16 -11.15 5.17
CA LYS A 71 -3.56 -10.52 6.45
C LYS A 71 -4.90 -11.04 6.95
N GLN A 72 -5.84 -11.31 6.05
CA GLN A 72 -7.13 -11.93 6.38
C GLN A 72 -6.96 -13.41 6.79
N GLY A 73 -6.03 -14.14 6.15
CA GLY A 73 -5.72 -15.54 6.50
C GLY A 73 -4.91 -15.72 7.80
N ASN A 74 -4.08 -14.74 8.17
CA ASN A 74 -3.28 -14.75 9.41
C ASN A 74 -4.03 -14.19 10.63
N ALA A 75 -5.28 -13.74 10.48
CA ALA A 75 -6.09 -13.20 11.58
C ALA A 75 -6.87 -14.28 12.36
N GLN A 76 -6.42 -15.55 12.31
CA GLN A 76 -6.94 -16.68 13.10
C GLN A 76 -6.01 -17.02 14.24
#